data_AF-A0A3D1G765-F1
#
_entry.id   AF-A0A3D1G765-F1
#
_cell.length_a   1.000
_cell.length_b   1.000
_cell.length_c   1.000
_cell.angle_alpha   90.00
_cell.angle_beta   90.00
_cell.angle_gamma   90.00
#
_symmetry.space_group_name_H-M   'P 1'
#
loop_
_entity.id
_entity.type
_entity.pdbx_description
1 polymer ?
#
loop_
_entity_poly.entity_id
_entity_poly.type
_entity_poly.pdbx_seq_one_letter_code
_entity_poly.pdbx_strand_id
1 'polypeptide(L)'
;MRRTQHTLSFYFIIFLILASAPNAEAQVSSPPDSVNFAFLPAISFNSDLGLIGGGLANWYVYKDQHVPFHRYISLAAIASTKGLASFDLFVDKPFAFDTKFRLSYQVYVARFFEDPYFGVGNYTRDVYDQDPGVDNYFSFRSFNSGLDVQLRYPLTKRSKFGQLDLKATALVHYETPWDNSPDQLISVSPPPGNKGTHLALWGTGLTWENRDSEFRTTRGTYGEFNIQIGSDLLGSSGNSFIMNNDLRSFFTFHLIKDITLANRLL
;
A
#
# COMPACT_ATOMS: atom_id res chain seq x y z
N MET A 1 42.62 -29.19 6.90
CA MET A 1 42.19 -30.40 7.65
C MET A 1 41.31 -29.93 8.81
N ARG A 2 40.18 -30.60 9.03
CA ARG A 2 39.02 -30.27 9.92
C ARG A 2 37.99 -29.29 9.36
N ARG A 3 37.02 -29.92 8.68
CA ARG A 3 35.59 -29.57 8.63
C ARG A 3 35.04 -29.30 10.03
N THR A 4 34.18 -28.29 10.13
CA THR A 4 32.98 -28.33 10.97
C THR A 4 31.84 -27.72 10.17
N GLN A 5 30.82 -28.55 9.97
CA GLN A 5 29.57 -28.23 9.29
C GLN A 5 28.72 -27.38 10.23
N HIS A 6 28.10 -26.32 9.73
CA HIS A 6 26.83 -25.86 10.28
C HIS A 6 25.81 -25.77 9.15
N THR A 7 24.81 -26.61 9.30
CA THR A 7 23.66 -26.86 8.46
C THR A 7 22.61 -25.76 8.58
N LEU A 8 22.00 -25.44 7.44
CA LEU A 8 20.63 -24.98 7.19
C LEU A 8 19.70 -24.70 8.39
N SER A 9 18.97 -23.58 8.29
CA SER A 9 17.52 -23.54 8.49
C SER A 9 16.90 -22.41 7.66
N PHE A 10 16.55 -22.71 6.41
CA PHE A 10 15.59 -21.92 5.64
C PHE A 10 14.19 -22.38 6.06
N TYR A 11 13.49 -21.60 6.89
CA TYR A 11 12.08 -21.85 7.15
C TYR A 11 11.25 -21.30 5.99
N PHE A 12 10.85 -22.21 5.12
CA PHE A 12 9.85 -22.00 4.08
C PHE A 12 8.48 -22.13 4.73
N ILE A 13 7.79 -21.02 5.02
CA ILE A 13 6.41 -21.06 5.49
C ILE A 13 5.50 -21.23 4.27
N ILE A 14 5.06 -22.46 4.03
CA ILE A 14 3.90 -22.75 3.16
C ILE A 14 2.65 -22.58 4.02
N PHE A 15 1.93 -21.49 3.81
CA PHE A 15 0.55 -21.41 4.28
C PHE A 15 -0.34 -22.09 3.25
N LEU A 16 -0.81 -23.29 3.61
CA LEU A 16 -1.81 -24.03 2.86
C LEU A 16 -3.18 -23.38 3.12
N ILE A 17 -3.60 -22.44 2.27
CA ILE A 17 -4.98 -21.93 2.29
C ILE A 17 -5.87 -23.01 1.67
N LEU A 18 -6.42 -23.88 2.51
CA LEU A 18 -7.51 -24.78 2.15
C LEU A 18 -8.79 -23.98 1.99
N ALA A 19 -9.06 -23.63 0.72
CA ALA A 19 -10.35 -23.53 0.07
C ALA A 19 -11.60 -23.49 0.96
N SER A 20 -12.15 -22.28 1.10
CA SER A 20 -13.56 -22.05 0.81
C SER A 20 -13.63 -21.02 -0.30
N ALA A 21 -13.68 -21.50 -1.55
CA ALA A 21 -14.10 -20.65 -2.66
C ALA A 21 -15.61 -20.44 -2.51
N PRO A 22 -16.11 -19.23 -2.18
CA PRO A 22 -17.45 -18.91 -2.61
C PRO A 22 -17.40 -18.88 -4.14
N ASN A 23 -18.07 -19.85 -4.76
CA ASN A 23 -18.59 -19.68 -6.11
C ASN A 23 -19.54 -18.48 -6.07
N ALA A 24 -18.99 -17.27 -6.17
CA ALA A 24 -19.75 -16.10 -6.57
C ALA A 24 -19.85 -16.14 -8.09
N GLU A 25 -20.68 -17.05 -8.59
CA GLU A 25 -21.41 -16.78 -9.82
C GLU A 25 -22.42 -15.68 -9.47
N ALA A 26 -22.20 -14.49 -10.01
CA ALA A 26 -23.28 -13.56 -10.25
C ALA A 26 -22.98 -12.89 -11.57
N GLN A 27 -23.76 -13.29 -12.58
CA GLN A 27 -24.02 -12.50 -13.77
C GLN A 27 -24.28 -11.04 -13.36
N VAL A 28 -23.93 -10.12 -14.25
CA VAL A 28 -24.15 -8.67 -14.13
C VAL A 28 -25.66 -8.38 -14.11
N SER A 29 -26.33 -8.71 -13.02
CA SER A 29 -27.51 -8.00 -12.55
C SER A 29 -27.03 -6.96 -11.56
N SER A 30 -27.52 -5.72 -11.68
CA SER A 30 -27.23 -4.67 -10.70
C SER A 30 -27.49 -5.23 -9.30
N PRO A 31 -26.48 -5.26 -8.41
CA PRO A 31 -26.67 -5.87 -7.10
C PRO A 31 -27.82 -5.15 -6.38
N PRO A 32 -28.73 -5.88 -5.72
CA PRO A 32 -29.70 -5.24 -4.86
C PRO A 32 -28.97 -4.40 -3.80
N ASP A 33 -29.62 -3.34 -3.33
CA ASP A 33 -29.09 -2.51 -2.26
C ASP A 33 -28.64 -3.39 -1.08
N SER A 34 -27.34 -3.38 -0.81
CA SER A 34 -26.71 -4.34 0.10
C SER A 34 -25.36 -3.83 0.61
N VAL A 35 -24.93 -4.41 1.73
CA VAL A 35 -23.60 -4.17 2.29
C VAL A 35 -22.92 -5.53 2.43
N ASN A 36 -21.87 -5.75 1.64
CA ASN A 36 -21.05 -6.94 1.77
C ASN A 36 -19.87 -6.63 2.68
N PHE A 37 -19.75 -7.38 3.76
CA PHE A 37 -18.68 -7.27 4.73
C PHE A 37 -17.75 -8.48 4.65
N ALA A 38 -16.44 -8.23 4.69
CA ALA A 38 -15.43 -9.27 4.80
C ALA A 38 -14.38 -8.87 5.84
N PHE A 39 -14.01 -9.80 6.72
CA PHE A 39 -12.96 -9.61 7.71
C PHE A 39 -11.94 -10.74 7.60
N LEU A 40 -10.66 -10.37 7.54
CA LEU A 40 -9.53 -11.28 7.51
C LEU A 40 -8.64 -10.99 8.73
N PRO A 41 -8.66 -11.83 9.78
CA PRO A 41 -7.73 -11.69 10.89
C PRO A 41 -6.30 -11.99 10.44
N ALA A 42 -5.34 -11.30 11.04
CA ALA A 42 -3.92 -11.51 10.82
C ALA A 42 -3.22 -11.79 12.15
N ILE A 43 -2.48 -12.90 12.20
CA ILE A 43 -1.58 -13.24 13.31
C ILE A 43 -0.28 -13.75 12.73
N SER A 44 0.85 -13.28 13.25
CA SER A 44 2.17 -13.68 12.78
C SER A 44 3.19 -13.57 13.92
N PHE A 45 4.33 -14.22 13.78
CA PHE A 45 5.45 -14.07 14.69
C PHE A 45 6.76 -14.03 13.91
N ASN A 46 7.65 -13.11 14.27
CA ASN A 46 9.05 -13.15 13.84
C ASN A 46 9.97 -12.61 14.94
N SER A 47 11.28 -12.85 14.80
CA SER A 47 12.29 -12.44 15.79
C SER A 47 12.36 -10.93 15.99
N ASP A 48 12.08 -10.17 14.92
CA ASP A 48 12.38 -8.74 14.84
C ASP A 48 11.22 -7.92 15.39
N LEU A 49 9.98 -8.28 15.06
CA LEU A 49 8.75 -7.60 15.47
C LEU A 49 7.99 -8.34 16.59
N GLY A 50 8.38 -9.57 16.92
CA GLY A 50 7.72 -10.41 17.92
C GLY A 50 6.37 -10.92 17.42
N LEU A 51 5.41 -11.07 18.33
CA LEU A 51 4.04 -11.46 17.99
C LEU A 51 3.32 -10.26 17.37
N ILE A 52 2.76 -10.46 16.18
CA ILE A 52 1.97 -9.49 15.43
C ILE A 52 0.51 -9.96 15.43
N GLY A 53 -0.42 -9.06 15.75
CA GLY A 53 -1.86 -9.30 15.69
C GLY A 53 -2.59 -8.15 15.01
N GLY A 54 -3.69 -8.45 14.33
CA GLY A 54 -4.50 -7.44 13.66
C GLY A 54 -5.50 -8.03 12.67
N GLY A 55 -5.86 -7.25 11.65
CA GLY A 55 -6.72 -7.72 10.58
C GLY A 55 -7.05 -6.68 9.54
N LEU A 56 -7.77 -7.13 8.51
CA LEU A 56 -8.27 -6.35 7.39
C LEU A 56 -9.78 -6.49 7.32
N ALA A 57 -10.50 -5.39 7.39
CA ALA A 57 -11.95 -5.32 7.24
C ALA A 57 -12.31 -4.57 5.96
N ASN A 58 -13.28 -5.09 5.20
CA ASN A 58 -13.74 -4.52 3.94
C ASN A 58 -15.26 -4.41 3.95
N TRP A 59 -15.77 -3.26 3.54
CA TRP A 59 -17.19 -3.01 3.32
C TRP A 59 -17.42 -2.56 1.88
N TYR A 60 -18.23 -3.31 1.14
CA TYR A 60 -18.73 -2.92 -0.17
C TYR A 60 -20.20 -2.55 -0.03
N VAL A 61 -20.51 -1.28 -0.27
CA VAL A 61 -21.88 -0.77 -0.29
C VAL A 61 -22.35 -0.74 -1.73
N TYR A 62 -23.37 -1.53 -2.04
CA TYR A 62 -24.08 -1.50 -3.31
C TYR A 62 -25.39 -0.74 -3.10
N LYS A 63 -25.62 0.28 -3.93
CA LYS A 63 -26.82 1.10 -3.86
C LYS A 63 -27.15 1.70 -5.22
N ASP A 64 -28.42 1.85 -5.52
CA ASP A 64 -28.93 2.61 -6.69
C ASP A 64 -28.34 2.06 -8.01
N GLN A 65 -28.08 0.75 -8.08
CA GLN A 65 -27.51 0.07 -9.26
C GLN A 65 -26.13 0.57 -9.72
N HIS A 66 -25.36 1.27 -8.86
CA HIS A 66 -24.01 1.71 -9.19
C HIS A 66 -23.03 0.53 -9.28
N VAL A 67 -22.38 0.40 -10.44
CA VAL A 67 -21.29 -0.56 -10.70
C VAL A 67 -19.96 0.21 -10.78
N PRO A 68 -18.85 -0.29 -10.22
CA PRO A 68 -18.72 -1.60 -9.54
C PRO A 68 -19.29 -1.65 -8.12
N PHE A 69 -19.45 -0.51 -7.45
CA PHE A 69 -20.08 -0.36 -6.13
C PHE A 69 -20.44 1.12 -5.93
N HIS A 70 -21.28 1.42 -4.94
CA HIS A 70 -21.56 2.81 -4.56
C HIS A 70 -20.44 3.38 -3.68
N ARG A 71 -19.94 2.59 -2.72
CA ARG A 71 -18.80 2.95 -1.88
C ARG A 71 -18.04 1.70 -1.43
N TYR A 72 -16.72 1.79 -1.40
CA TYR A 72 -15.84 0.78 -0.82
C TYR A 72 -15.07 1.40 0.34
N ILE A 73 -14.97 0.67 1.44
CA ILE A 73 -14.18 1.04 2.62
C ILE A 73 -13.30 -0.15 2.97
N SER A 74 -12.00 0.09 3.12
CA SER A 74 -11.03 -0.87 3.62
C SER A 74 -10.38 -0.32 4.87
N LEU A 75 -10.26 -1.16 5.90
CA LEU A 75 -9.60 -0.82 7.15
C LEU A 75 -8.60 -1.92 7.47
N ALA A 76 -7.32 -1.58 7.55
CA ALA A 76 -6.28 -2.47 8.05
C ALA A 76 -5.71 -1.92 9.36
N ALA A 77 -5.54 -2.78 10.35
CA ALA A 77 -4.86 -2.42 11.59
C ALA A 77 -4.03 -3.60 12.08
N ILE A 78 -2.78 -3.34 12.45
CA ILE A 78 -1.87 -4.32 13.03
C ILE A 78 -1.07 -3.70 14.17
N ALA A 79 -0.72 -4.52 15.15
CA ALA A 79 0.19 -4.18 16.22
C ALA A 79 1.11 -5.35 16.53
N SER A 80 2.32 -5.09 17.03
CA SER A 80 3.27 -6.11 17.45
C SER A 80 3.79 -5.89 18.86
N THR A 81 4.29 -6.96 19.48
CA THR A 81 4.88 -6.90 20.82
C THR A 81 6.19 -6.12 20.87
N LYS A 82 6.87 -5.92 19.74
CA LYS A 82 8.10 -5.12 19.63
C LYS A 82 7.89 -3.76 18.97
N GLY A 83 6.67 -3.22 19.04
CA GLY A 83 6.43 -1.79 18.82
C GLY A 83 6.04 -1.37 17.41
N LEU A 84 5.78 -2.31 16.49
CA LEU A 84 5.02 -1.96 15.28
C LEU A 84 3.58 -1.65 15.68
N ALA A 85 3.04 -0.52 15.24
CA ALA A 85 1.61 -0.25 15.27
C ALA A 85 1.25 0.49 13.98
N SER A 86 0.28 -0.02 13.22
CA SER A 86 -0.12 0.57 11.94
C SER A 86 -1.62 0.54 11.79
N PHE A 87 -2.16 1.61 11.21
CA PHE A 87 -3.55 1.80 10.86
C PHE A 87 -3.62 2.36 9.44
N ASP A 88 -4.51 1.81 8.63
CA ASP A 88 -4.77 2.24 7.26
C ASP A 88 -6.27 2.21 6.99
N LEU A 89 -6.82 3.34 6.53
CA LEU A 89 -8.20 3.49 6.11
C LEU A 89 -8.22 3.96 4.66
N PHE A 90 -8.74 3.12 3.77
CA PHE A 90 -8.98 3.46 2.38
C PHE A 90 -10.48 3.59 2.12
N VAL A 91 -10.88 4.65 1.43
CA VAL A 91 -12.26 4.85 0.99
C VAL A 91 -12.27 5.19 -0.49
N ASP A 92 -13.19 4.57 -1.23
CA ASP A 92 -13.37 4.81 -2.64
C ASP A 92 -14.85 4.97 -2.99
N LYS A 93 -15.15 6.00 -3.77
CA LYS A 93 -16.49 6.38 -4.20
C LYS A 93 -16.49 6.70 -5.70
N PRO A 94 -16.90 5.75 -6.57
CA PRO A 94 -16.89 5.91 -8.03
C PRO A 94 -17.79 7.03 -8.57
N PHE A 95 -18.81 7.43 -7.81
CA PHE A 95 -19.77 8.48 -8.16
C PHE A 95 -19.87 9.50 -7.02
N ALA A 96 -18.76 10.21 -6.78
CA ALA A 96 -18.66 11.23 -5.75
C ALA A 96 -19.54 12.45 -6.10
N PHE A 97 -20.14 13.06 -5.07
CA PHE A 97 -21.00 14.24 -5.20
C PHE A 97 -22.16 14.11 -6.20
N ASP A 98 -22.66 12.89 -6.41
CA ASP A 98 -23.70 12.56 -7.42
C ASP A 98 -23.30 12.95 -8.85
N THR A 99 -21.99 12.90 -9.12
CA THR A 99 -21.39 13.17 -10.43
C THR A 99 -20.68 11.94 -10.99
N LYS A 100 -19.99 12.11 -12.12
CA LYS A 100 -19.10 11.11 -12.71
C LYS A 100 -17.70 11.09 -12.11
N PHE A 101 -17.42 11.94 -11.11
CA PHE A 101 -16.13 11.94 -10.44
C PHE A 101 -15.99 10.69 -9.59
N ARG A 102 -14.83 10.04 -9.66
CA ARG A 102 -14.43 9.02 -8.69
C ARG A 102 -13.46 9.65 -7.69
N LEU A 103 -13.81 9.59 -6.42
CA LEU A 103 -12.99 10.07 -5.32
C LEU A 103 -12.48 8.87 -4.52
N SER A 104 -11.17 8.79 -4.36
CA SER A 104 -10.54 7.83 -3.46
C SER A 104 -9.65 8.59 -2.48
N TYR A 105 -9.58 8.14 -1.24
CA TYR A 105 -8.63 8.67 -0.27
C TYR A 105 -8.15 7.59 0.69
N GLN A 106 -6.91 7.75 1.16
CA GLN A 106 -6.25 6.85 2.07
C GLN A 106 -5.69 7.65 3.24
N VAL A 107 -6.05 7.27 4.47
CA VAL A 107 -5.46 7.80 5.69
C VAL A 107 -4.66 6.70 6.33
N TYR A 108 -3.39 6.96 6.62
CA TYR A 108 -2.53 5.99 7.29
C TYR A 108 -1.78 6.64 8.44
N VAL A 109 -1.50 5.82 9.45
CA VAL A 109 -0.65 6.17 10.58
C VAL A 109 0.12 4.92 10.95
N ALA A 110 1.44 5.00 11.04
CA ALA A 110 2.26 3.93 11.56
C ALA A 110 3.34 4.44 12.51
N ARG A 111 3.73 3.56 13.42
CA ARG A 111 4.79 3.76 14.39
C ARG A 111 5.69 2.53 14.36
N PHE A 112 6.99 2.79 14.31
CA PHE A 112 8.04 1.78 14.27
C PHE A 112 9.03 2.06 15.42
N PHE A 113 9.49 1.02 16.10
CA PHE A 113 10.42 1.16 17.24
C PHE A 113 11.85 0.74 16.89
N GLU A 114 12.03 0.05 15.77
CA GLU A 114 13.30 -0.57 15.38
C GLU A 114 13.62 -0.28 13.89
N ASP A 115 13.44 0.97 13.45
CA ASP A 115 13.85 1.35 12.10
C ASP A 115 15.38 1.42 12.01
N PRO A 116 16.01 0.85 10.98
CA PRO A 116 17.45 0.85 10.85
C PRO A 116 17.99 2.19 10.35
N TYR A 117 19.04 2.70 10.99
CA TYR A 117 19.83 3.83 10.53
C TYR A 117 21.32 3.54 10.67
N PHE A 118 22.02 3.45 9.54
CA PHE A 118 23.45 3.12 9.46
C PHE A 118 24.35 4.32 9.13
N GLY A 119 23.76 5.52 9.03
CA GLY A 119 24.44 6.74 8.60
C GLY A 119 24.30 7.01 7.10
N VAL A 120 24.43 8.29 6.73
CA VAL A 120 24.33 8.73 5.33
C VAL A 120 25.52 8.19 4.51
N GLY A 121 25.23 7.48 3.43
CA GLY A 121 26.26 6.93 2.53
C GLY A 121 26.90 5.62 3.00
N ASN A 122 26.43 5.04 4.11
CA ASN A 122 26.89 3.75 4.59
C ASN A 122 25.90 2.64 4.20
N TYR A 123 26.33 1.75 3.30
CA TYR A 123 25.50 0.67 2.74
C TYR A 123 26.01 -0.73 3.14
N THR A 124 27.03 -0.82 4.01
CA THR A 124 27.60 -2.11 4.39
C THR A 124 26.73 -2.81 5.43
N ARG A 125 26.33 -4.04 5.11
CA ARG A 125 25.59 -4.95 5.99
C ARG A 125 26.43 -5.50 7.15
N ASP A 126 27.73 -5.26 7.15
CA ASP A 126 28.69 -5.83 8.13
C ASP A 126 28.61 -5.18 9.53
N VAL A 127 27.71 -4.22 9.72
CA VAL A 127 27.49 -3.50 11.00
C VAL A 127 26.64 -4.32 11.97
N TYR A 128 25.92 -5.36 11.51
CA TYR A 128 25.09 -6.22 12.37
C TYR A 128 25.89 -7.05 13.39
N ASP A 129 27.21 -7.21 13.20
CA ASP A 129 28.07 -8.08 14.03
C ASP A 129 28.91 -7.33 15.07
N GLN A 130 28.73 -6.01 15.26
CA GLN A 130 29.56 -5.23 16.17
C GLN A 130 28.84 -4.76 17.45
N ASP A 131 29.37 -5.32 18.54
CA ASP A 131 29.29 -4.93 19.96
C ASP A 131 27.98 -5.22 20.72
N PRO A 132 27.93 -6.30 21.54
CA PRO A 132 26.82 -6.59 22.46
C PRO A 132 26.67 -5.58 23.63
N GLY A 133 27.44 -4.48 23.63
CA GLY A 133 27.44 -3.47 24.69
C GLY A 133 26.44 -2.33 24.55
N VAL A 134 25.83 -2.11 23.37
CA VAL A 134 24.84 -1.02 23.16
C VAL A 134 23.64 -1.53 22.37
N ASP A 135 22.64 -2.04 23.10
CA ASP A 135 21.35 -2.37 22.51
C ASP A 135 20.81 -1.14 21.73
N ASN A 136 20.37 -1.35 20.48
CA ASN A 136 19.66 -0.34 19.68
C ASN A 136 20.46 0.88 19.19
N TYR A 137 21.80 0.83 19.12
CA TYR A 137 22.62 1.95 18.61
C TYR A 137 22.28 2.34 17.16
N PHE A 138 22.08 1.34 16.28
CA PHE A 138 21.74 1.54 14.86
C PHE A 138 20.25 1.51 14.56
N SER A 139 19.39 1.44 15.59
CA SER A 139 17.96 1.51 15.41
C SER A 139 17.42 2.84 15.94
N PHE A 140 16.30 3.27 15.40
CA PHE A 140 15.57 4.44 15.86
C PHE A 140 14.08 4.19 15.77
N ARG A 141 13.32 4.99 16.51
CA ARG A 141 11.86 4.97 16.48
C ARG A 141 11.37 6.06 15.54
N SER A 142 10.42 5.69 14.70
CA SER A 142 9.75 6.62 13.79
C SER A 142 8.25 6.58 13.98
N PHE A 143 7.64 7.68 13.58
CA PHE A 143 6.21 7.83 13.43
C PHE A 143 5.97 8.43 12.06
N ASN A 144 5.07 7.82 11.30
CA ASN A 144 4.60 8.40 10.06
C ASN A 144 3.07 8.46 10.02
N SER A 145 2.57 9.43 9.28
CA SER A 145 1.16 9.56 8.97
C SER A 145 0.99 10.22 7.62
N GLY A 146 -0.18 10.03 7.02
CA GLY A 146 -0.48 10.74 5.81
C GLY A 146 -1.90 10.58 5.33
N LEU A 147 -2.19 11.39 4.33
CA LEU A 147 -3.44 11.44 3.59
C LEU A 147 -3.09 11.48 2.10
N ASP A 148 -3.53 10.47 1.36
CA ASP A 148 -3.54 10.48 -0.11
C ASP A 148 -4.99 10.73 -0.56
N VAL A 149 -5.19 11.65 -1.49
CA VAL A 149 -6.47 11.95 -2.12
C VAL A 149 -6.30 11.89 -3.62
N GLN A 150 -7.18 11.14 -4.27
CA GLN A 150 -7.25 11.01 -5.71
C GLN A 150 -8.65 11.34 -6.21
N LEU A 151 -8.71 12.24 -7.18
CA LEU A 151 -9.92 12.55 -7.95
C LEU A 151 -9.72 12.12 -9.40
N ARG A 152 -10.68 11.36 -9.94
CA ARG A 152 -10.70 10.92 -11.34
C ARG A 152 -11.95 11.41 -12.04
N TYR A 153 -11.78 11.85 -13.28
CA TYR A 153 -12.88 12.26 -14.15
C TYR A 153 -12.80 11.56 -15.50
N PRO A 154 -13.87 10.87 -15.94
CA PRO A 154 -13.87 10.21 -17.24
C PRO A 154 -13.92 11.22 -18.39
N LEU A 155 -12.84 11.28 -19.16
CA LEU A 155 -12.75 12.08 -20.39
C LEU A 155 -13.51 11.43 -21.55
N THR A 156 -13.58 10.09 -21.54
CA THR A 156 -14.33 9.31 -22.53
C THR A 156 -15.42 8.50 -21.87
N LYS A 157 -16.49 8.19 -22.61
CA LYS A 157 -17.51 7.23 -22.14
C LYS A 157 -16.91 5.82 -22.19
N ARG A 158 -17.23 5.01 -21.18
CA ARG A 158 -16.85 3.60 -21.18
C ARG A 158 -17.36 2.92 -22.45
N SER A 159 -16.45 2.31 -23.19
CA SER A 159 -16.74 1.57 -24.43
C SER A 159 -16.03 0.22 -24.41
N LYS A 160 -16.28 -0.62 -25.42
CA LYS A 160 -15.52 -1.87 -25.62
C LYS A 160 -14.02 -1.65 -25.81
N PHE A 161 -13.60 -0.46 -26.22
CA PHE A 161 -12.20 -0.14 -26.44
C PHE A 161 -11.52 0.31 -25.14
N GLY A 162 -12.29 0.87 -24.20
CA GLY A 162 -11.81 1.35 -22.92
C GLY A 162 -12.44 2.66 -22.49
N GLN A 163 -11.92 3.19 -21.40
CA GLN A 163 -12.23 4.49 -20.81
C GLN A 163 -10.90 5.18 -20.46
N LEU A 164 -10.82 6.47 -20.76
CA LEU A 164 -9.71 7.33 -20.37
C LEU A 164 -10.20 8.33 -19.33
N ASP A 165 -9.49 8.41 -18.21
CA ASP A 165 -9.78 9.33 -17.12
C ASP A 165 -8.63 10.33 -16.95
N LEU A 166 -8.98 11.57 -16.64
CA LEU A 166 -8.08 12.55 -16.07
C LEU A 166 -8.00 12.33 -14.55
N LYS A 167 -6.80 12.47 -14.00
CA LYS A 167 -6.52 12.27 -12.58
C LYS A 167 -5.92 13.54 -11.97
N ALA A 168 -6.35 13.86 -10.76
CA ALA A 168 -5.70 14.83 -9.88
C ALA A 168 -5.39 14.12 -8.55
N THR A 169 -4.19 14.35 -8.02
CA THR A 169 -3.73 13.73 -6.77
C THR A 169 -3.22 14.78 -5.81
N ALA A 170 -3.41 14.55 -4.52
CA ALA A 170 -2.83 15.33 -3.45
C ALA A 170 -2.38 14.37 -2.35
N LEU A 171 -1.13 14.48 -1.92
CA LEU A 171 -0.57 13.68 -0.84
C LEU A 171 0.02 14.61 0.21
N VAL A 172 -0.39 14.41 1.46
CA VAL A 172 0.25 15.00 2.62
C VAL A 172 0.82 13.87 3.44
N HIS A 173 2.12 13.89 3.70
CA HIS A 173 2.83 12.89 4.48
C HIS A 173 3.65 13.58 5.55
N TYR A 174 3.71 13.00 6.73
CA TYR A 174 4.55 13.44 7.82
C TYR A 174 5.31 12.24 8.35
N GLU A 175 6.61 12.40 8.53
CA GLU A 175 7.47 11.41 9.14
C GLU A 175 8.38 12.09 10.15
N THR A 176 8.54 11.50 11.32
CA THR A 176 9.45 12.02 12.33
C THR A 176 10.12 10.91 13.13
N PRO A 177 11.44 10.98 13.35
CA PRO A 177 12.06 10.20 14.41
C PRO A 177 11.60 10.76 15.76
N TRP A 178 11.30 9.89 16.72
CA TRP A 178 10.76 10.32 18.02
C TRP A 178 11.39 9.51 19.15
N ASP A 179 11.53 10.13 20.33
CA ASP A 179 11.96 9.44 21.57
C ASP A 179 13.21 8.55 21.41
N ASN A 180 14.18 9.06 20.63
CA ASN A 180 15.46 8.38 20.40
C ASN A 180 16.46 8.80 21.46
N SER A 181 17.25 7.84 21.93
CA SER A 181 18.22 8.06 22.98
C SER A 181 19.44 8.85 22.45
N PRO A 182 20.11 9.70 23.26
CA PRO A 182 21.24 10.52 22.81
C PRO A 182 22.45 9.71 22.31
N ASP A 183 22.54 8.44 22.70
CA ASP A 183 23.58 7.50 22.31
C ASP A 183 23.30 6.78 20.99
N GLN A 184 22.08 6.85 20.44
CA GLN A 184 21.76 6.23 19.14
C GLN A 184 22.41 7.00 17.99
N LEU A 185 22.78 6.29 16.92
CA LEU A 185 23.49 6.86 15.78
C LEU A 185 22.71 8.00 15.10
N ILE A 186 21.37 7.91 15.06
CA ILE A 186 20.53 8.97 14.48
C ILE A 186 20.60 10.28 15.28
N SER A 187 20.90 10.20 16.58
CA SER A 187 21.06 11.34 17.47
C SER A 187 22.48 11.92 17.38
N VAL A 188 23.49 11.05 17.27
CA VAL A 188 24.91 11.43 17.18
C VAL A 188 25.27 11.98 15.80
N SER A 189 24.74 11.38 14.73
CA SER A 189 25.00 11.74 13.34
C SER A 189 23.67 11.90 12.58
N PRO A 190 22.93 12.99 12.83
CA PRO A 190 21.60 13.16 12.29
C PRO A 190 21.60 13.39 10.78
N PRO A 191 20.72 12.71 10.02
CA PRO A 191 20.54 13.02 8.61
C PRO A 191 19.81 14.37 8.44
N PRO A 192 19.88 15.00 7.26
CA PRO A 192 18.97 16.10 6.93
C PRO A 192 17.51 15.66 7.14
N GLY A 193 16.71 16.51 7.80
CA GLY A 193 15.31 16.18 8.11
C GLY A 193 15.09 15.36 9.39
N ASN A 194 16.12 15.16 10.22
CA ASN A 194 16.03 14.42 11.50
C ASN A 194 15.07 15.01 12.55
N LYS A 195 14.51 16.20 12.33
CA LYS A 195 13.48 16.80 13.22
C LYS A 195 12.06 16.44 12.78
N GLY A 196 11.95 15.65 11.72
CA GLY A 196 10.73 15.36 11.02
C GLY A 196 10.66 16.11 9.70
N THR A 197 9.98 15.48 8.75
CA THR A 197 9.75 15.95 7.40
C THR A 197 8.27 15.89 7.14
N HIS A 198 7.72 16.94 6.54
CA HIS A 198 6.38 16.92 5.97
C HIS A 198 6.50 17.09 4.46
N LEU A 199 5.80 16.26 3.70
CA LEU A 199 5.74 16.31 2.25
C LEU A 199 4.32 16.65 1.84
N ALA A 200 4.17 17.71 1.06
CA ALA A 200 2.93 18.06 0.39
C ALA A 200 3.16 17.96 -1.11
N LEU A 201 2.57 16.93 -1.73
CA LEU A 201 2.69 16.64 -3.15
C LEU A 201 1.36 16.89 -3.85
N TRP A 202 1.43 17.56 -4.99
CA TRP A 202 0.29 17.82 -5.86
C TRP A 202 0.58 17.24 -7.23
N GLY A 203 -0.41 16.58 -7.82
CA GLY A 203 -0.18 15.86 -9.07
C GLY A 203 -1.37 15.77 -9.98
N THR A 204 -1.05 15.31 -11.18
CA THR A 204 -2.01 15.00 -12.23
C THR A 204 -1.55 13.80 -13.03
N GLY A 205 -2.50 13.13 -13.67
CA GLY A 205 -2.22 11.91 -14.39
C GLY A 205 -3.35 11.51 -15.32
N LEU A 206 -3.14 10.39 -16.00
CA LEU A 206 -4.13 9.75 -16.85
C LEU A 206 -4.28 8.30 -16.41
N THR A 207 -5.52 7.80 -16.46
CA THR A 207 -5.83 6.40 -16.26
C THR A 207 -6.56 5.86 -17.48
N TRP A 208 -6.01 4.81 -18.08
CA TRP A 208 -6.65 4.01 -19.11
C TRP A 208 -7.17 2.71 -18.51
N GLU A 209 -8.42 2.38 -18.79
CA GLU A 209 -9.08 1.19 -18.26
C GLU A 209 -9.95 0.53 -19.34
N ASN A 210 -9.62 -0.70 -19.71
CA ASN A 210 -10.48 -1.52 -20.56
C ASN A 210 -10.65 -2.95 -20.04
N ARG A 211 -10.35 -3.18 -18.76
CA ARG A 211 -10.62 -4.45 -18.07
C ARG A 211 -12.11 -4.73 -18.07
N ASP A 212 -12.43 -6.02 -18.25
CA ASP A 212 -13.78 -6.56 -18.19
C ASP A 212 -14.41 -6.41 -16.80
N SER A 213 -13.58 -6.57 -15.76
CA SER A 213 -13.97 -6.37 -14.36
C SER A 213 -12.85 -5.71 -13.58
N GLU A 214 -13.19 -4.80 -12.68
CA GLU A 214 -12.21 -4.10 -11.84
C GLU A 214 -11.59 -5.01 -10.77
N PHE A 215 -12.36 -5.98 -10.24
CA PHE A 215 -11.95 -6.86 -9.15
C PHE A 215 -11.60 -8.28 -9.59
N ARG A 216 -12.27 -8.78 -10.62
CA ARG A 216 -12.10 -10.15 -11.14
C ARG A 216 -11.74 -10.09 -12.60
N THR A 217 -10.67 -9.36 -12.91
CA THR A 217 -10.23 -9.17 -14.28
C THR A 217 -9.84 -10.49 -14.92
N THR A 218 -10.42 -10.80 -16.07
CA THR A 218 -10.01 -11.94 -16.89
C THR A 218 -9.39 -11.47 -18.20
N ARG A 219 -9.78 -10.29 -18.69
CA ARG A 219 -9.31 -9.74 -19.96
C ARG A 219 -9.15 -8.23 -19.90
N GLY A 220 -8.25 -7.71 -20.73
CA GLY A 220 -8.04 -6.29 -20.93
C GLY A 220 -6.78 -5.78 -20.24
N THR A 221 -6.71 -4.47 -20.07
CA THR A 221 -5.53 -3.72 -19.68
C THR A 221 -5.92 -2.55 -18.78
N TYR A 222 -5.04 -2.26 -17.84
CA TYR A 222 -5.07 -1.06 -17.02
C TYR A 222 -3.76 -0.32 -17.25
N GLY A 223 -3.83 0.99 -17.43
CA GLY A 223 -2.65 1.83 -17.51
C GLY A 223 -2.84 3.08 -16.67
N GLU A 224 -1.84 3.41 -15.90
CA GLU A 224 -1.81 4.65 -15.13
C GLU A 224 -0.46 5.35 -15.33
N PHE A 225 -0.54 6.65 -15.55
CA PHE A 225 0.59 7.58 -15.52
C PHE A 225 0.25 8.72 -14.57
N ASN A 226 1.14 9.04 -13.63
CA ASN A 226 0.94 10.14 -12.69
C ASN A 226 2.25 10.89 -12.46
N ILE A 227 2.17 12.21 -12.45
CA ILE A 227 3.27 13.10 -12.04
C ILE A 227 2.86 13.88 -10.80
N GLN A 228 3.76 14.02 -9.84
CA GLN A 228 3.55 14.76 -8.61
C GLN A 228 4.75 15.67 -8.34
N ILE A 229 4.46 16.87 -7.85
CA ILE A 229 5.45 17.86 -7.46
C ILE A 229 5.25 18.26 -6.01
N GLY A 230 6.36 18.36 -5.27
CA GLY A 230 6.43 18.96 -3.94
C GLY A 230 7.42 20.11 -3.98
N SER A 231 7.11 21.18 -3.28
CA SER A 231 8.05 22.28 -3.05
C SER A 231 7.72 23.01 -1.76
N ASP A 232 8.67 23.79 -1.27
CA ASP A 232 8.48 24.61 -0.07
C ASP A 232 7.31 25.60 -0.23
N LEU A 233 7.09 26.10 -1.44
CA LEU A 233 5.94 26.96 -1.78
C LEU A 233 4.59 26.24 -1.70
N LEU A 234 4.58 24.92 -1.86
CA LEU A 234 3.40 24.07 -1.79
C LEU A 234 3.22 23.45 -0.40
N GLY A 235 4.03 23.87 0.59
CA GLY A 235 3.97 23.39 1.96
C GLY A 235 4.68 22.06 2.18
N SER A 236 5.71 21.75 1.39
CA SER A 236 6.61 20.61 1.62
C SER A 236 7.87 21.07 2.36
N SER A 237 8.58 20.18 3.06
CA SER A 237 9.89 20.46 3.67
C SER A 237 11.05 20.45 2.67
N GLY A 238 10.77 20.08 1.43
CA GLY A 238 11.75 20.06 0.35
C GLY A 238 11.11 19.90 -1.02
N ASN A 239 11.93 20.12 -2.04
CA ASN A 239 11.54 19.95 -3.43
C ASN A 239 11.54 18.47 -3.82
N SER A 240 10.50 18.04 -4.53
CA SER A 240 10.33 16.65 -4.94
C SER A 240 9.61 16.57 -6.29
N PHE A 241 10.02 15.62 -7.11
CA PHE A 241 9.35 15.26 -8.35
C PHE A 241 9.19 13.74 -8.38
N ILE A 242 7.96 13.26 -8.47
CA ILE A 242 7.64 11.84 -8.50
C ILE A 242 6.89 11.52 -9.78
N MET A 243 7.31 10.47 -10.46
CA MET A 243 6.64 9.92 -11.63
C MET A 243 6.28 8.46 -11.35
N ASN A 244 4.98 8.16 -11.35
CA ASN A 244 4.46 6.82 -11.11
C ASN A 244 3.81 6.26 -12.38
N ASN A 245 4.09 4.99 -12.65
CA ASN A 245 3.51 4.24 -13.76
C ASN A 245 2.98 2.90 -13.23
N ASP A 246 1.83 2.46 -13.70
CA ASP A 246 1.32 1.10 -13.43
C ASP A 246 0.63 0.59 -14.69
N LEU A 247 1.23 -0.41 -15.32
CA LEU A 247 0.68 -1.05 -16.50
C LEU A 247 0.34 -2.50 -16.16
N ARG A 248 -0.90 -2.91 -16.42
CA ARG A 248 -1.38 -4.26 -16.17
C ARG A 248 -2.05 -4.81 -17.41
N SER A 249 -1.81 -6.08 -17.72
CA SER A 249 -2.47 -6.79 -18.82
C SER A 249 -2.96 -8.15 -18.38
N PHE A 250 -4.15 -8.50 -18.86
CA PHE A 250 -4.87 -9.70 -18.47
C PHE A 250 -5.34 -10.44 -19.71
N PHE A 251 -5.06 -11.74 -19.72
CA PHE A 251 -5.45 -12.61 -20.82
C PHE A 251 -5.84 -13.99 -20.27
N THR A 252 -7.09 -14.37 -20.49
CA THR A 252 -7.58 -15.72 -20.17
C THR A 252 -7.62 -16.59 -21.41
N PHE A 253 -7.01 -17.76 -21.30
CA PHE A 253 -7.10 -18.84 -22.27
C PHE A 253 -7.63 -20.11 -21.62
N HIS A 254 -8.19 -20.99 -22.43
CA HIS A 254 -8.74 -22.26 -21.99
C HIS A 254 -7.80 -23.40 -22.39
N LEU A 255 -7.43 -24.24 -21.42
CA LEU A 255 -6.66 -25.46 -21.68
C LEU A 255 -7.43 -26.72 -21.23
N ILE A 256 -7.61 -26.85 -19.92
CA ILE A 256 -8.48 -27.84 -19.24
C ILE A 256 -9.47 -27.10 -18.32
N LYS A 257 -9.02 -25.97 -17.79
CA LYS A 257 -9.77 -24.96 -17.05
C LYS A 257 -9.37 -23.60 -17.59
N ASP A 258 -10.17 -22.58 -17.28
CA ASP A 258 -9.80 -21.20 -17.58
C ASP A 258 -8.58 -20.80 -16.75
N ILE A 259 -7.55 -20.31 -17.44
CA ILE A 259 -6.32 -19.82 -16.83
C ILE A 259 -6.15 -18.36 -17.26
N THR A 260 -6.13 -17.47 -16.27
CA THR A 260 -5.86 -16.04 -16.48
C THR A 260 -4.39 -15.76 -16.22
N LEU A 261 -3.70 -15.25 -17.24
CA LEU A 261 -2.38 -14.69 -17.10
C LEU A 261 -2.50 -13.20 -16.79
N ALA A 262 -1.93 -12.77 -15.66
CA ALA A 262 -1.93 -11.39 -15.20
C ALA A 262 -0.49 -10.87 -15.15
N ASN A 263 -0.17 -9.89 -15.98
CA ASN A 263 1.12 -9.20 -15.96
C ASN A 263 0.98 -7.83 -15.32
N ARG A 264 2.00 -7.40 -14.59
CA ARG A 264 2.15 -6.04 -14.07
C ARG A 264 3.56 -5.54 -14.35
N LEU A 265 3.66 -4.33 -14.88
CA LEU A 265 4.90 -3.60 -15.06
C LEU A 265 4.82 -2.34 -14.20
N LEU A 266 5.86 -2.16 -13.37
CA LEU A 266 6.08 -1.02 -12.50
C LEU A 266 7.20 -0.15 -13.07
#